data_AF-A0A951FX67-F1
#
_entry.id   AF-A0A951FX67-F1
#
_cell.length_a   1.000
_cell.length_b   1.000
_cell.length_c   1.000
_cell.angle_alpha   90.00
_cell.angle_beta   90.00
_cell.angle_gamma   90.00
#
_symmetry.space_group_name_H-M   'P 1'
#
loop_
_entity.id
_entity.type
_entity.pdbx_description
1 polymer ?
#
loop_
_entity_poly.entity_id
_entity_poly.type
_entity_poly.pdbx_seq_one_letter_code
_entity_poly.pdbx_strand_id
1 'polypeptide(L)'
;MDLLEIDRLERALERTPRLAERLFTDAEREYAAGRGRPGQHLAARFCAKEAVAKALELTSWNFHEVEVLGTGGPPELRLHGAAAARAAELGVRVEVSLTHTGRDAAAVAVAATG
;
A
#
# COMPACT_ATOMS: atom_id res chain seq x y z
N MET A 1 5.66 -9.69 0.68
CA MET A 1 4.92 -9.54 1.96
C MET A 1 5.54 -8.42 2.77
N ASP A 2 4.73 -7.70 3.53
CA ASP A 2 5.15 -6.68 4.47
C ASP A 2 4.25 -6.66 5.72
N LEU A 3 4.78 -6.17 6.85
CA LEU A 3 4.13 -6.13 8.16
C LEU A 3 4.65 -4.91 8.94
N LEU A 4 3.76 -4.20 9.63
CA LEU A 4 4.15 -3.15 10.57
C LEU A 4 3.18 -3.01 11.74
N GLU A 5 3.68 -2.45 12.83
CA GLU A 5 2.87 -1.99 13.97
C GLU A 5 2.13 -0.70 13.60
N ILE A 6 0.81 -0.70 13.73
CA ILE A 6 -0.07 0.43 13.36
C ILE A 6 0.35 1.70 14.11
N ASP A 7 0.58 1.59 15.42
CA ASP A 7 0.94 2.73 16.27
C ASP A 7 2.28 3.35 15.84
N ARG A 8 3.19 2.57 15.25
CA ARG A 8 4.47 3.09 14.73
C ARG A 8 4.24 4.00 13.53
N LEU A 9 3.32 3.62 12.63
CA LEU A 9 2.95 4.48 11.51
C LEU A 9 2.18 5.72 12.01
N GLU A 10 1.21 5.56 12.90
CA GLU A 10 0.44 6.67 13.47
C GLU A 10 1.37 7.74 14.09
N ARG A 11 2.31 7.32 14.95
CA ARG A 11 3.32 8.23 15.52
C ARG A 11 4.19 8.92 14.45
N ALA A 12 4.52 8.22 13.37
CA ALA A 12 5.32 8.80 12.28
C ALA A 12 4.53 9.87 11.51
N LEU A 13 3.25 9.62 11.25
CA LEU A 13 2.34 10.56 10.58
C LEU A 13 2.09 11.81 11.44
N GLU A 14 1.88 11.62 12.74
CA GLU A 14 1.73 12.73 13.71
C GLU A 14 3.00 13.60 13.78
N ARG A 15 4.17 12.96 13.86
CA ARG A 15 5.45 13.67 13.92
C ARG A 15 5.79 14.41 12.62
N THR A 16 5.28 13.96 11.48
CA THR A 16 5.61 14.53 10.17
C THR A 16 4.34 14.71 9.34
N PRO A 17 3.67 15.86 9.43
CA PRO A 17 2.35 16.07 8.81
C PRO A 17 2.30 15.80 7.30
N ARG A 18 3.36 16.13 6.56
CA ARG A 18 3.47 15.89 5.10
C ARG A 18 3.79 14.44 4.73
N LEU A 19 4.02 13.55 5.71
CA LEU A 19 4.36 12.16 5.43
C LEU A 19 3.18 11.44 4.79
N ALA A 20 1.95 11.72 5.24
CA ALA A 20 0.75 11.11 4.66
C ALA A 20 0.62 11.43 3.16
N GLU A 21 0.83 12.69 2.78
CA GLU A 21 0.78 13.15 1.38
C GLU A 21 1.86 12.49 0.51
N ARG A 22 3.04 12.22 1.08
CA ARG A 22 4.14 11.54 0.37
C ARG A 22 3.91 10.04 0.18
N LEU A 23 3.23 9.39 1.11
CA LEU A 23 3.06 7.93 1.11
C LEU A 23 1.76 7.48 0.43
N PHE A 24 0.72 8.30 0.46
CA PHE A 24 -0.63 7.90 0.06
C PHE A 24 -1.22 8.89 -0.93
N THR A 25 -1.95 8.37 -1.93
CA THR A 25 -2.72 9.20 -2.86
C THR A 25 -3.87 9.88 -2.14
N ASP A 26 -4.45 10.92 -2.75
CA ASP A 26 -5.58 11.64 -2.17
C ASP A 26 -6.77 10.70 -1.93
N ALA A 27 -7.04 9.81 -2.88
CA ALA A 27 -8.10 8.80 -2.78
C ALA A 27 -7.87 7.80 -1.62
N GLU A 28 -6.63 7.40 -1.37
CA GLU A 28 -6.29 6.51 -0.25
C GLU A 28 -6.46 7.21 1.11
N ARG A 29 -6.08 8.49 1.20
CA ARG A 29 -6.27 9.30 2.41
C ARG A 29 -7.73 9.57 2.68
N GLU A 30 -8.50 9.92 1.65
CA GLU A 30 -9.96 10.11 1.75
C GLU A 30 -10.66 8.82 2.18
N TYR A 31 -10.30 7.68 1.58
CA TYR A 31 -10.82 6.39 1.99
C TYR A 31 -10.55 6.11 3.47
N ALA A 32 -9.32 6.33 3.93
CA ALA A 32 -8.94 6.05 5.32
C ALA A 32 -9.63 6.99 6.31
N ALA A 33 -9.80 8.27 5.95
CA ALA A 33 -10.49 9.26 6.77
C ALA A 33 -11.97 8.90 7.03
N GLY A 34 -12.61 8.21 6.09
CA GLY A 34 -13.99 7.72 6.23
C GLY A 34 -14.17 6.47 7.11
N ARG A 35 -13.13 6.03 7.83
CA ARG A 35 -13.14 4.78 8.63
C ARG A 35 -12.94 5.05 10.12
N GLY A 36 -13.33 4.07 10.95
CA GLY A 36 -13.29 4.20 12.41
C GLY A 36 -11.89 4.42 12.99
N ARG A 37 -10.83 3.87 12.35
CA ARG A 37 -9.43 4.12 12.71
C ARG A 37 -8.61 4.38 11.44
N PRO A 38 -8.46 5.63 10.98
CA PRO A 38 -7.75 5.93 9.74
C PRO A 38 -6.32 5.37 9.67
N GLY A 39 -5.58 5.43 10.77
CA GLY A 39 -4.20 4.92 10.85
C GLY A 39 -4.07 3.43 10.54
N GLN A 40 -5.02 2.60 10.97
CA GLN A 40 -5.08 1.16 10.65
C GLN A 40 -5.26 0.92 9.15
N HIS A 41 -6.12 1.70 8.48
CA HIS A 41 -6.35 1.57 7.05
C HIS A 41 -5.19 2.12 6.20
N LEU A 42 -4.47 3.13 6.69
CA LEU A 42 -3.24 3.61 6.07
C LEU A 42 -2.08 2.60 6.28
N ALA A 43 -2.00 1.97 7.45
CA ALA A 43 -1.01 0.94 7.75
C ALA A 43 -1.12 -0.25 6.81
N ALA A 44 -2.34 -0.77 6.59
CA ALA A 44 -2.57 -1.84 5.63
C ALA A 44 -2.12 -1.45 4.22
N ARG A 45 -2.46 -0.23 3.76
CA ARG A 45 -2.06 0.27 2.44
C ARG A 45 -0.56 0.44 2.31
N PHE A 46 0.10 0.92 3.35
CA PHE A 46 1.56 1.02 3.37
C PHE A 46 2.20 -0.35 3.18
N CYS A 47 1.74 -1.36 3.94
CA CYS A 47 2.23 -2.73 3.76
C CYS A 47 1.97 -3.27 2.36
N ALA A 48 0.82 -2.96 1.75
CA ALA A 48 0.53 -3.39 0.38
C ALA A 48 1.49 -2.75 -0.64
N LYS A 49 1.75 -1.44 -0.52
CA LYS A 49 2.71 -0.73 -1.38
C LYS A 49 4.12 -1.33 -1.28
N GLU A 50 4.59 -1.57 -0.07
CA GLU A 50 5.88 -2.22 0.20
C GLU A 50 5.91 -3.67 -0.31
N ALA A 51 4.85 -4.45 -0.09
CA ALA A 51 4.78 -5.83 -0.55
C ALA A 51 4.84 -5.92 -2.08
N VAL A 52 4.18 -5.01 -2.79
CA VAL A 52 4.22 -4.89 -4.25
C VAL A 52 5.60 -4.47 -4.73
N ALA A 53 6.20 -3.44 -4.11
CA ALA A 53 7.54 -2.99 -4.45
C ALA A 53 8.57 -4.13 -4.32
N LYS A 54 8.47 -4.94 -3.26
CA LYS A 54 9.28 -6.15 -3.07
C LYS A 54 9.02 -7.20 -4.14
N ALA A 55 7.75 -7.47 -4.48
CA ALA A 55 7.39 -8.45 -5.50
C ALA A 55 7.85 -8.06 -6.92
N LEU A 56 7.96 -6.77 -7.20
CA LEU A 56 8.42 -6.22 -8.48
C LEU A 56 9.91 -5.84 -8.47
N GLU A 57 10.62 -6.07 -7.35
CA GLU A 57 12.04 -5.72 -7.17
C GLU A 57 12.35 -4.23 -7.40
N LEU A 58 11.43 -3.35 -7.01
CA LEU A 58 11.63 -1.90 -7.11
C LEU A 58 12.67 -1.44 -6.08
N THR A 59 13.68 -0.69 -6.53
CA THR A 59 14.76 -0.15 -5.67
C THR A 59 14.61 1.34 -5.37
N SER A 60 13.91 2.06 -6.25
CA SER A 60 13.52 3.47 -6.07
C SER A 60 12.20 3.67 -6.79
N TRP A 61 11.18 4.09 -6.05
CA TRP A 61 9.84 4.31 -6.59
C TRP A 61 9.14 5.42 -5.82
N ASN A 62 8.11 6.00 -6.43
CA ASN A 62 7.21 6.87 -5.71
C ASN A 62 6.09 6.02 -5.11
N PHE A 63 5.78 6.17 -3.82
CA PHE A 63 4.69 5.42 -3.17
C PHE A 63 3.34 5.58 -3.86
N HIS A 64 3.12 6.66 -4.62
CA HIS A 64 1.90 6.88 -5.40
C HIS A 64 1.82 5.98 -6.66
N GLU A 65 2.93 5.35 -7.08
CA GLU A 65 2.96 4.43 -8.22
C GLU A 65 2.32 3.07 -7.91
N VAL A 66 2.08 2.78 -6.63
CA VAL A 66 1.30 1.63 -6.20
C VAL A 66 0.10 2.15 -5.43
N GLU A 67 -1.09 2.07 -6.01
CA GLU A 67 -2.32 2.58 -5.41
C GLU A 67 -3.25 1.42 -5.04
N VAL A 68 -3.71 1.41 -3.79
CA VAL A 68 -4.70 0.44 -3.31
C VAL A 68 -6.07 1.09 -3.31
N LEU A 69 -6.91 0.67 -4.24
CA LEU A 69 -8.27 1.14 -4.40
C LEU A 69 -9.17 0.55 -3.29
N GLY A 70 -10.34 1.17 -3.08
CA GLY A 70 -11.24 0.87 -1.96
C GLY A 70 -11.48 -0.62 -1.72
N THR A 71 -11.63 -1.04 -0.46
CA THR A 71 -11.75 -2.46 -0.07
C THR A 71 -13.19 -2.88 0.22
N GLY A 72 -14.16 -2.34 -0.54
CA GLY A 72 -15.58 -2.75 -0.46
C GLY A 72 -15.84 -4.17 -0.98
N GLY A 73 -14.80 -4.77 -1.57
CA GLY A 73 -14.67 -6.17 -1.98
C GLY A 73 -13.18 -6.56 -1.91
N PRO A 74 -12.72 -7.52 -2.74
CA PRO A 74 -11.30 -7.80 -2.89
C PRO A 74 -10.51 -6.51 -3.17
N PRO A 75 -9.35 -6.31 -2.53
CA PRO A 75 -8.57 -5.10 -2.72
C PRO A 75 -8.05 -5.03 -4.17
N GLU A 76 -8.37 -3.95 -4.85
CA GLU A 76 -7.89 -3.69 -6.21
C GLU A 76 -6.60 -2.87 -6.18
N LEU A 77 -5.66 -3.22 -7.06
CA LEU A 77 -4.37 -2.55 -7.21
C LEU A 77 -4.32 -1.78 -8.53
N ARG A 78 -3.84 -0.54 -8.49
CA ARG A 78 -3.46 0.19 -9.69
C ARG A 78 -1.98 0.55 -9.65
N LEU A 79 -1.26 0.13 -10.68
CA LEU A 79 0.15 0.45 -10.86
C LEU A 79 0.29 1.63 -11.83
N HIS A 80 1.22 2.53 -11.52
CA HIS A 80 1.58 3.67 -12.37
C HIS A 80 3.11 3.74 -12.54
N GLY A 81 3.57 4.62 -13.43
CA GLY A 81 4.99 4.98 -13.54
C GLY A 81 5.96 3.79 -13.60
N ALA A 82 7.02 3.84 -12.78
CA ALA A 82 8.05 2.82 -12.74
C ALA A 82 7.51 1.45 -12.30
N ALA A 83 6.54 1.41 -11.38
CA ALA A 83 5.93 0.16 -10.94
C ALA A 83 5.16 -0.54 -12.07
N ALA A 84 4.37 0.22 -12.85
CA ALA A 84 3.66 -0.33 -14.01
C ALA A 84 4.62 -0.80 -15.11
N ALA A 85 5.65 0.01 -15.39
CA ALA A 85 6.67 -0.35 -16.37
C ALA A 85 7.40 -1.65 -15.99
N ARG A 86 7.76 -1.80 -14.72
CA ARG A 86 8.43 -3.00 -14.21
C ARG A 86 7.54 -4.24 -14.26
N ALA A 87 6.27 -4.13 -13.89
CA ALA A 87 5.32 -5.24 -14.01
C ALA A 87 5.17 -5.70 -15.48
N ALA A 88 5.14 -4.74 -16.42
CA ALA A 88 5.10 -5.04 -17.84
C ALA A 88 6.39 -5.69 -18.36
N GLU A 89 7.56 -5.20 -17.95
CA GLU A 89 8.86 -5.79 -18.29
C GLU A 89 8.98 -7.25 -17.82
N LEU A 90 8.51 -7.53 -16.60
CA LEU A 90 8.48 -8.87 -16.02
C LEU A 90 7.37 -9.76 -16.59
N GLY A 91 6.41 -9.20 -17.33
CA GLY A 91 5.26 -9.95 -17.87
C GLY A 91 4.32 -10.48 -16.79
N VAL A 92 4.19 -9.78 -15.67
CA VAL A 92 3.40 -10.24 -14.50
C VAL A 92 2.20 -9.35 -14.20
N ARG A 93 1.16 -9.98 -13.64
CA ARG A 93 0.10 -9.28 -12.91
C ARG A 93 0.37 -9.40 -11.41
N VAL A 94 0.01 -8.36 -10.65
CA VAL A 94 0.18 -8.34 -9.20
C VAL A 94 -1.17 -8.32 -8.51
N GLU A 95 -1.41 -9.30 -7.65
CA GLU A 95 -2.56 -9.36 -6.76
C GLU A 95 -2.12 -9.14 -5.31
N VAL A 96 -3.00 -8.56 -4.50
CA VAL A 96 -2.72 -8.27 -3.09
C VAL A 96 -3.81 -8.81 -2.18
N SER A 97 -3.43 -9.12 -0.95
CA SER A 97 -4.35 -9.34 0.15
C SER A 97 -3.83 -8.62 1.39
N LEU A 98 -4.73 -7.93 2.10
CA LEU A 98 -4.41 -7.09 3.24
C LEU A 98 -5.18 -7.57 4.46
N THR A 99 -4.55 -7.49 5.63
CA THR A 99 -5.19 -7.83 6.90
C THR A 99 -4.66 -6.93 8.00
N HIS A 100 -5.41 -6.82 9.08
CA HIS A 100 -4.96 -6.11 10.27
C HIS A 100 -5.58 -6.69 11.54
N THR A 101 -4.87 -6.54 12.64
CA THR A 101 -5.39 -6.68 14.00
C THR A 101 -5.58 -5.29 14.61
N GLY A 102 -5.83 -5.21 15.92
CA GLY A 102 -5.79 -3.94 16.64
C GLY A 102 -4.38 -3.34 16.77
N ARG A 103 -3.31 -4.12 16.52
CA ARG A 103 -1.91 -3.71 16.72
C ARG A 103 -1.10 -3.69 15.42
N ASP A 104 -1.32 -4.68 14.56
CA ASP A 104 -0.49 -4.91 13.39
C ASP A 104 -1.30 -4.80 12.10
N ALA A 105 -0.67 -4.34 11.03
CA ALA A 105 -1.19 -4.44 9.68
C ALA A 105 -0.20 -5.23 8.82
N ALA A 106 -0.71 -6.05 7.91
CA ALA A 106 0.09 -6.86 7.01
C ALA A 106 -0.51 -6.87 5.61
N ALA A 107 0.35 -7.09 4.61
CA ALA A 107 -0.08 -7.37 3.26
C ALA A 107 0.82 -8.39 2.58
N VAL A 108 0.21 -9.22 1.75
CA VAL A 108 0.90 -10.09 0.80
C VAL A 108 0.63 -9.58 -0.61
N ALA A 109 1.66 -9.64 -1.46
CA ALA A 109 1.56 -9.38 -2.88
C ALA A 109 2.11 -10.59 -3.62
N VAL A 110 1.42 -11.02 -4.67
CA VAL A 110 1.83 -12.12 -5.54
C VAL A 110 1.95 -11.58 -6.95
N ALA A 111 3.14 -11.68 -7.53
CA ALA A 111 3.39 -11.41 -8.94
C ALA A 111 3.36 -12.74 -9.70
N ALA A 112 2.45 -12.88 -10.66
CA ALA A 112 2.30 -14.11 -11.44
C ALA A 112 2.20 -13.79 -12.94
N THR A 113 2.78 -14.67 -13.76
CA THR A 113 2.58 -14.62 -15.21
C THR A 113 1.13 -14.93 -15.54
N GLY A 114 0.59 -14.13 -16.45
CA GLY A 114 -0.81 -14.21 -16.86
C GLY A 114 -1.17 -15.43 -17.68
#